data_AF-A0A918HUH1-F1
#
_entry.id   AF-A0A918HUH1-F1
#
_cell.length_a   1.000
_cell.length_b   1.000
_cell.length_c   1.000
_cell.angle_alpha   90.00
_cell.angle_beta   90.00
_cell.angle_gamma   90.00
#
_symmetry.space_group_name_H-M   'P 1'
#
loop_
_entity.id
_entity.type
_entity.pdbx_description
1 polymer ?
#
loop_
_entity_poly.entity_id
_entity_poly.type
_entity_poly.pdbx_seq_one_letter_code
_entity_poly.pdbx_strand_id
1 'polypeptide(L)'
;MDAATARFIATITALPPETLAAAFDHAVGLRRQGGREASRALRLSASENSELDHAVRSALLPRGEELNAYRAGLHSRAKSVCVIAARAVRKPGTLSAEQYALLTAPFTVLDVAVPRHHATRPVR
;
A
#
# COMPACT_ATOMS: atom_id res chain seq x y z
N MET A 1 5.18 2.70 -14.48
CA MET A 1 4.90 3.26 -13.13
C MET A 1 5.52 4.66 -12.99
N ASP A 2 4.88 5.58 -12.26
CA ASP A 2 5.42 6.93 -12.00
C ASP A 2 6.44 6.94 -10.85
N ALA A 3 7.27 7.99 -10.81
CA ALA A 3 8.37 8.09 -9.86
C ALA A 3 7.91 8.24 -8.39
N ALA A 4 6.73 8.81 -8.14
CA ALA A 4 6.21 8.95 -6.78
C ALA A 4 5.79 7.58 -6.21
N THR A 5 5.08 6.79 -7.00
CA THR A 5 4.68 5.42 -6.66
C THR A 5 5.90 4.52 -6.49
N ALA A 6 6.88 4.61 -7.39
CA ALA A 6 8.11 3.81 -7.29
C ALA A 6 8.90 4.12 -6.01
N ARG A 7 9.08 5.41 -5.67
CA ARG A 7 9.72 5.84 -4.42
C ARG A 7 8.95 5.37 -3.20
N PHE A 8 7.63 5.49 -3.21
CA PHE A 8 6.80 5.02 -2.12
C PHE A 8 6.93 3.51 -1.89
N ILE A 9 6.91 2.69 -2.95
CA ILE A 9 7.16 1.24 -2.86
C ILE A 9 8.52 0.95 -2.25
N ALA A 10 9.57 1.63 -2.72
CA ALA A 10 10.92 1.44 -2.18
C ALA A 10 10.98 1.75 -0.68
N THR A 11 10.34 2.85 -0.23
CA THR A 11 10.26 3.21 1.18
C THR A 11 9.54 2.15 2.00
N ILE A 12 8.31 1.77 1.63
CA ILE A 12 7.50 0.86 2.45
C ILE A 12 8.04 -0.57 2.47
N THR A 13 8.71 -1.01 1.41
CA THR A 13 9.28 -2.37 1.34
C THR A 13 10.64 -2.48 2.04
N ALA A 14 11.28 -1.35 2.36
CA ALA A 14 12.50 -1.29 3.17
C ALA A 14 12.23 -1.21 4.69
N LEU A 15 10.96 -1.13 5.12
CA LEU A 15 10.61 -1.01 6.53
C LEU A 15 11.02 -2.25 7.34
N PRO A 16 11.37 -2.10 8.63
CA PRO A 16 11.67 -3.22 9.51
C PRO A 16 10.51 -4.23 9.60
N PRO A 17 10.78 -5.52 9.91
CA PRO A 17 9.76 -6.56 10.04
C PRO A 17 8.63 -6.19 11.02
N GLU A 18 8.95 -5.58 12.15
CA GLU A 18 8.01 -5.12 13.16
C GLU A 18 7.06 -4.04 12.62
N THR A 19 7.57 -3.10 11.84
CA THR A 19 6.79 -2.04 11.22
C THR A 19 5.87 -2.60 10.14
N LEU A 20 6.34 -3.55 9.34
CA LEU A 20 5.50 -4.23 8.34
C LEU A 20 4.39 -5.08 8.99
N ALA A 21 4.69 -5.71 10.12
CA ALA A 21 3.68 -6.44 10.89
C ALA A 21 2.62 -5.49 11.46
N ALA A 22 3.05 -4.37 12.07
CA ALA A 22 2.14 -3.35 12.60
C ALA A 22 1.26 -2.74 11.50
N ALA A 23 1.84 -2.44 10.33
CA ALA A 23 1.10 -1.93 9.18
C ALA A 23 0.03 -2.94 8.73
N PHE A 24 0.38 -4.23 8.64
CA PHE A 24 -0.59 -5.25 8.27
C PHE A 24 -1.71 -5.39 9.31
N ASP A 25 -1.38 -5.43 10.60
CA ASP A 25 -2.38 -5.56 11.66
C ASP A 25 -3.33 -4.34 11.68
N HIS A 26 -2.80 -3.13 11.43
CA HIS A 26 -3.60 -1.93 11.26
C HIS A 26 -4.53 -2.01 10.03
N ALA A 27 -4.02 -2.45 8.88
CA ALA A 27 -4.82 -2.67 7.66
C ALA A 27 -5.96 -3.67 7.87
N VAL A 28 -5.76 -4.72 8.68
CA VAL A 28 -6.82 -5.68 9.04
C VAL A 28 -7.94 -4.99 9.82
N GLY A 29 -7.59 -4.12 10.78
CA GLY A 29 -8.56 -3.32 11.53
C GLY A 29 -9.38 -2.39 10.64
N LEU A 30 -8.72 -1.69 9.71
CA LEU A 30 -9.37 -0.77 8.78
C LEU A 30 -10.25 -1.45 7.73
N ARG A 31 -10.02 -2.74 7.45
CA ARG A 31 -10.77 -3.47 6.42
C ARG A 31 -12.27 -3.47 6.66
N ARG A 32 -12.71 -3.54 7.92
CA ARG A 32 -14.14 -3.50 8.31
C ARG A 32 -14.68 -2.08 8.44
N GLN A 33 -13.82 -1.05 8.42
CA GLN A 33 -14.16 0.36 8.57
C GLN A 33 -14.26 1.09 7.23
N GLY A 34 -14.51 0.38 6.13
CA GLY A 34 -14.54 0.95 4.77
C GLY A 34 -13.31 0.66 3.93
N GLY A 35 -12.25 0.05 4.49
CA GLY A 35 -11.04 -0.29 3.73
C GLY A 35 -11.28 -1.27 2.58
N ARG A 36 -12.26 -2.18 2.72
CA ARG A 36 -12.66 -3.10 1.64
C ARG A 36 -13.31 -2.34 0.48
N GLU A 37 -14.19 -1.41 0.79
CA GLU A 37 -14.92 -0.57 -0.15
C GLU A 37 -13.95 0.38 -0.87
N ALA A 38 -13.05 1.02 -0.12
CA ALA A 38 -11.98 1.84 -0.66
C ALA A 38 -11.09 1.05 -1.63
N SER A 39 -10.66 -0.15 -1.25
CA SER A 39 -9.83 -1.00 -2.13
C SER A 39 -10.58 -1.43 -3.40
N ARG A 40 -11.90 -1.51 -3.38
CA ARG A 40 -12.74 -1.84 -4.56
C ARG A 40 -13.00 -0.63 -5.46
N ALA A 41 -12.92 0.59 -4.92
CA ALA A 41 -13.07 1.82 -5.68
C ALA A 41 -11.89 2.08 -6.63
N LEU A 42 -10.73 1.47 -6.36
CA LEU A 42 -9.55 1.51 -7.20
C LEU A 42 -9.82 0.96 -8.61
N ARG A 43 -9.66 1.81 -9.62
CA ARG A 43 -9.80 1.45 -11.04
C ARG A 43 -8.43 1.39 -11.72
N LEU A 44 -7.72 0.29 -11.52
CA LEU A 44 -6.46 0.00 -12.25
C LEU A 44 -6.74 -0.95 -13.41
N SER A 45 -6.00 -0.79 -14.50
CA SER A 45 -5.95 -1.82 -15.54
C SER A 45 -5.25 -3.08 -15.02
N ALA A 46 -5.43 -4.20 -15.72
CA ALA A 46 -4.71 -5.43 -15.43
C ALA A 46 -3.18 -5.23 -15.50
N SER A 47 -2.69 -4.47 -16.49
CA SER A 47 -1.26 -4.20 -16.65
C SER A 47 -0.70 -3.32 -15.53
N GLU A 48 -1.42 -2.28 -15.11
CA GLU A 48 -1.02 -1.43 -13.98
C GLU A 48 -0.97 -2.24 -12.68
N ASN A 49 -1.96 -3.12 -12.49
CA ASN A 49 -1.99 -3.96 -11.30
C ASN A 49 -0.83 -4.97 -11.27
N SER A 50 -0.54 -5.61 -12.40
CA SER A 50 0.61 -6.53 -12.53
C SER A 50 1.94 -5.82 -12.34
N GLU A 51 2.09 -4.59 -12.85
CA GLU A 51 3.29 -3.78 -12.65
C GLU A 51 3.55 -3.51 -11.15
N LEU A 52 2.50 -3.14 -10.40
CA LEU A 52 2.61 -2.90 -8.95
C LEU A 52 2.89 -4.17 -8.16
N ASP A 53 2.20 -5.28 -8.46
CA ASP A 53 2.45 -6.56 -7.80
C ASP A 53 3.89 -7.03 -8.03
N HIS A 54 4.37 -6.92 -9.27
CA HIS A 54 5.74 -7.27 -9.62
C HIS A 54 6.75 -6.39 -8.87
N ALA A 55 6.57 -5.06 -8.86
CA ALA A 55 7.48 -4.15 -8.17
C ALA A 55 7.57 -4.45 -6.66
N VAL A 56 6.44 -4.63 -5.98
CA VAL A 56 6.41 -4.95 -4.55
C VAL A 56 6.99 -6.34 -4.29
N ARG A 57 6.63 -7.34 -5.10
CA ARG A 57 7.14 -8.71 -4.97
C ARG A 57 8.65 -8.75 -5.15
N SER A 58 9.18 -8.11 -6.18
CA SER A 58 10.62 -8.08 -6.46
C SER A 58 11.40 -7.39 -5.33
N ALA A 59 10.84 -6.34 -4.72
CA ALA A 59 11.47 -5.66 -3.59
C ALA A 59 11.46 -6.47 -2.28
N LEU A 60 10.39 -7.24 -2.02
CA LEU A 60 10.27 -8.04 -0.79
C LEU A 60 10.89 -9.44 -0.90
N LEU A 61 11.08 -9.97 -2.11
CA LEU A 61 11.57 -11.34 -2.34
C LEU A 61 12.90 -11.62 -1.62
N PRO A 62 13.92 -10.74 -1.65
CA PRO A 62 15.19 -10.98 -0.94
C PRO A 62 15.04 -11.05 0.59
N ARG A 63 13.94 -10.49 1.13
CA ARG A 63 13.65 -10.41 2.57
C ARG A 63 12.69 -11.51 3.04
N GLY A 64 12.35 -12.47 2.18
CA GLY A 64 11.35 -13.49 2.47
C GLY A 64 11.64 -14.29 3.74
N GLU A 65 12.89 -14.71 3.93
CA GLU A 65 13.33 -15.46 5.11
C GLU A 65 13.31 -14.59 6.37
N GLU A 66 13.91 -13.41 6.33
CA GLU A 66 13.92 -12.41 7.41
C GLU A 66 12.51 -12.14 7.95
N LEU A 67 11.58 -11.81 7.05
CA LEU A 67 10.21 -11.47 7.42
C LEU A 67 9.49 -12.68 8.04
N ASN A 68 9.65 -13.87 7.46
CA ASN A 68 8.99 -15.06 7.98
C ASN A 68 9.61 -15.56 9.30
N ALA A 69 10.89 -15.31 9.53
CA ALA A 69 11.55 -15.58 10.80
C ALA A 69 10.98 -14.69 11.93
N TYR A 70 10.68 -13.42 11.64
CA TYR A 70 10.02 -12.53 12.60
C TYR A 70 8.57 -12.98 12.90
N ARG A 71 7.78 -13.27 11.85
CA ARG A 71 6.41 -13.78 12.01
C ARG A 71 6.01 -14.65 10.83
N ALA A 72 5.59 -15.88 11.12
CA ALA A 72 5.14 -16.82 10.10
C ALA A 72 4.09 -16.18 9.15
N GLY A 73 4.41 -16.17 7.86
CA GLY A 73 3.57 -15.61 6.80
C GLY A 73 3.67 -14.10 6.61
N LEU A 74 4.56 -13.41 7.33
CA LEU A 74 4.72 -11.95 7.21
C LEU A 74 5.12 -11.53 5.81
N HIS A 75 5.96 -12.29 5.09
CA HIS A 75 6.33 -11.94 3.71
C HIS A 75 5.09 -11.75 2.80
N SER A 76 4.13 -12.67 2.88
CA SER A 76 2.88 -12.58 2.12
C SER A 76 1.97 -11.44 2.60
N ARG A 77 1.89 -11.24 3.92
CA ARG A 77 1.09 -10.17 4.56
C ARG A 77 1.62 -8.77 4.19
N ALA A 78 2.94 -8.58 4.29
CA ALA A 78 3.65 -7.37 3.89
C ALA A 78 3.40 -7.05 2.41
N LYS A 79 3.52 -8.04 1.53
CA LYS A 79 3.19 -7.86 0.11
C LYS A 79 1.77 -7.33 -0.07
N SER A 80 0.79 -7.93 0.60
CA SER A 80 -0.62 -7.52 0.49
C SER A 80 -0.85 -6.06 0.88
N VAL A 81 -0.37 -5.64 2.07
CA VAL A 81 -0.56 -4.26 2.55
C VAL A 81 0.20 -3.24 1.69
N CYS A 82 1.43 -3.56 1.26
CA CYS A 82 2.22 -2.70 0.40
C CYS A 82 1.57 -2.51 -0.98
N VAL A 83 1.06 -3.58 -1.61
CA VAL A 83 0.37 -3.48 -2.90
C VAL A 83 -0.89 -2.62 -2.80
N ILE A 84 -1.69 -2.76 -1.74
CA ILE A 84 -2.92 -1.97 -1.56
C ILE A 84 -2.58 -0.48 -1.43
N ALA A 85 -1.61 -0.11 -0.60
CA ALA A 85 -1.21 1.29 -0.45
C ALA A 85 -0.58 1.84 -1.75
N ALA A 86 0.24 1.04 -2.45
CA ALA A 86 0.82 1.44 -3.72
C ALA A 86 -0.24 1.70 -4.80
N ARG A 87 -1.32 0.91 -4.83
CA ARG A 87 -2.46 1.17 -5.73
C ARG A 87 -3.15 2.49 -5.42
N ALA A 88 -3.34 2.81 -4.13
CA ALA A 88 -3.91 4.09 -3.70
C ALA A 88 -3.05 5.27 -4.18
N VAL A 89 -1.73 5.19 -3.98
CA VAL A 89 -0.76 6.20 -4.44
C VAL A 89 -0.69 6.31 -5.96
N ARG A 90 -0.87 5.20 -6.69
CA ARG A 90 -0.86 5.17 -8.16
C ARG A 90 -2.09 5.82 -8.78
N LYS A 91 -3.26 5.70 -8.14
CA LYS A 91 -4.55 6.22 -8.64
C LYS A 91 -5.33 7.00 -7.57
N PRO A 92 -4.75 8.06 -6.98
CA PRO A 92 -5.40 8.81 -5.91
C PRO A 92 -6.71 9.43 -6.38
N GLY A 93 -6.78 9.89 -7.64
CA GLY A 93 -7.99 10.48 -8.23
C GLY A 93 -9.18 9.52 -8.40
N THR A 94 -9.00 8.21 -8.19
CA THR A 94 -10.12 7.24 -8.18
C THR A 94 -10.78 7.08 -6.81
N LEU A 95 -10.19 7.71 -5.79
CA LEU A 95 -10.59 7.59 -4.39
C LEU A 95 -11.07 8.94 -3.86
N SER A 96 -12.04 8.92 -2.95
CA SER A 96 -12.27 10.07 -2.08
C SER A 96 -11.06 10.28 -1.16
N ALA A 97 -10.94 11.47 -0.56
CA ALA A 97 -9.87 11.75 0.40
C ALA A 97 -9.91 10.76 1.59
N GLU A 98 -11.10 10.41 2.07
CA GLU A 98 -11.30 9.43 3.15
C GLU A 98 -10.86 8.02 2.73
N GLN A 99 -11.22 7.59 1.52
CA GLN A 99 -10.80 6.28 1.00
C GLN A 99 -9.28 6.22 0.81
N TYR A 100 -8.67 7.30 0.32
CA TYR A 100 -7.22 7.40 0.20
C TYR A 100 -6.54 7.34 1.58
N ALA A 101 -7.05 8.11 2.55
CA ALA A 101 -6.56 8.07 3.92
C ALA A 101 -6.68 6.66 4.52
N LEU A 102 -7.81 5.97 4.36
CA LEU A 102 -8.00 4.59 4.84
C LEU A 102 -6.98 3.60 4.24
N LEU A 103 -6.68 3.70 2.95
CA LEU A 103 -5.75 2.78 2.29
C LEU A 103 -4.27 3.09 2.59
N THR A 104 -3.97 4.29 3.07
CA THR A 104 -2.60 4.75 3.36
C THR A 104 -2.30 4.87 4.85
N ALA A 105 -3.35 4.89 5.69
CA ALA A 105 -3.31 4.91 7.14
C ALA A 105 -2.37 3.88 7.78
N PRO A 106 -2.27 2.62 7.28
CA PRO A 106 -1.29 1.64 7.78
C PRO A 106 0.15 2.13 7.82
N PHE A 107 0.51 3.08 6.96
CA PHE A 107 1.85 3.64 6.86
C PHE A 107 1.93 5.04 7.48
N THR A 108 0.91 5.87 7.35
CA THR A 108 0.94 7.23 7.95
C THR A 108 0.91 7.20 9.48
N VAL A 109 0.26 6.21 10.10
CA VAL A 109 0.27 6.05 11.56
C VAL A 109 1.64 5.59 12.09
N LEU A 110 2.53 5.15 11.20
CA LEU A 110 3.90 4.74 11.49
C LEU A 110 4.91 5.79 10.98
N ASP A 111 4.46 7.04 10.84
CA ASP A 111 5.24 8.19 10.37
C ASP A 111 5.89 8.03 8.98
N VAL A 112 5.39 7.11 8.17
CA VAL A 112 5.85 6.98 6.78
C VAL A 112 5.20 8.05 5.93
N ALA A 113 6.03 8.85 5.26
CA ALA A 113 5.56 9.85 4.31
C ALA A 113 4.85 9.19 3.13
N VAL A 114 3.58 9.55 2.93
CA VAL A 114 2.76 9.12 1.80
C VAL A 114 2.52 10.33 0.88
N PRO A 115 2.58 10.17 -0.46
CA PRO A 115 2.18 11.22 -1.39
C PRO A 115 0.80 11.80 -1.04
N ARG A 116 0.60 13.10 -1.21
CA ARG A 116 -0.68 13.74 -0.88
C ARG A 116 -1.76 13.31 -1.87
N HIS A 117 -3.00 13.23 -1.39
CA HIS A 117 -4.17 13.10 -2.25
C HIS A 117 -4.36 14.41 -3.01
N HIS A 118 -3.80 14.49 -4.21
CA HIS A 118 -4.09 15.56 -5.15
C HIS A 118 -5.39 15.21 -5.87
N ALA A 119 -6.54 15.36 -5.21
CA ALA A 119 -7.79 15.44 -5.94
C ALA A 119 -7.71 16.64 -6.87
N THR A 120 -7.47 16.39 -8.16
CA THR A 120 -7.84 17.37 -9.18
C THR A 120 -9.34 17.57 -9.05
N ARG A 121 -9.74 18.74 -8.53
CA ARG A 121 -11.14 19.17 -8.50
C ARG A 121 -11.68 18.99 -9.92
N PRO A 122 -12.79 18.27 -10.15
CA PRO A 122 -13.41 18.29 -11.46
C PRO A 122 -13.77 19.75 -11.73
N VAL A 123 -13.22 20.29 -12.83
CA VAL A 123 -13.67 21.57 -13.37
C VAL A 123 -15.13 21.34 -13.73
N ARG A 124 -16.04 22.04 -13.02
CA ARG A 124 -17.46 22.07 -13.36
C ARG A 124 -17.67 22.86 -14.64
#